data_AF-A0AAV6DL31-F1
#
_entry.id   AF-A0AAV6DL31-F1
#
_cell.length_a   1.000
_cell.length_b   1.000
_cell.length_c   1.000
_cell.angle_alpha   90.00
_cell.angle_beta   90.00
_cell.angle_gamma   90.00
#
_symmetry.space_group_name_H-M   'P 1'
#
loop_
_entity.id
_entity.type
_entity.pdbx_description
1 polymer ?
#
loop_
_entity_poly.entity_id
_entity_poly.type
_entity_poly.pdbx_seq_one_letter_code
_entity_poly.pdbx_strand_id
1 'polypeptide(L)'
;MPEALPREPSTEARLLLEQMHGFFPRLGAAGRRLNLLDAADRAFVIDSLISETRDNVAAVRALAAITRPDLLSPDERRLVLERMLRTITLGDSLASKAAALDELEEDTLQGLDEGVRVAFFEELIEMLVRDQYEEVNRVTRPLVAKHRAIPDSLYKSYVVALLDQARSNSWHGAPAARRGLETLPDEIARAGFQAIDANFLVIHGHHGPVRPFIERYLHLASPEQRPLLEDFLRLPFRRFLEKHAPDID
;
A
#
# COMPACT_ATOMS: atom_id res chain seq x y z
N MET A 1 -44.28 3.12 -14.47
CA MET A 1 -43.48 3.82 -15.50
C MET A 1 -42.54 2.79 -16.10
N PRO A 2 -42.40 2.67 -17.42
CA PRO A 2 -41.42 1.75 -17.98
C PRO A 2 -40.03 2.31 -17.68
N GLU A 3 -39.20 1.51 -17.00
CA GLU A 3 -37.78 1.76 -16.87
C GLU A 3 -37.19 1.93 -18.28
N ALA A 4 -36.63 3.12 -18.55
CA ALA A 4 -35.91 3.34 -19.80
C ALA A 4 -34.75 2.35 -19.84
N LEU A 5 -34.72 1.49 -20.86
CA LEU A 5 -33.62 0.56 -21.09
C LEU A 5 -32.30 1.36 -21.11
N PRO A 6 -31.20 0.81 -20.54
CA PRO A 6 -29.91 1.47 -20.56
C PRO A 6 -29.56 1.86 -22.00
N ARG A 7 -29.27 3.14 -22.23
CA ARG A 7 -28.84 3.64 -23.55
C ARG A 7 -27.54 2.91 -23.94
N GLU A 8 -27.48 2.37 -25.15
CA GLU A 8 -26.24 1.78 -25.65
C GLU A 8 -25.13 2.84 -25.77
N PRO A 9 -23.88 2.48 -25.44
CA PRO A 9 -22.75 3.40 -25.54
C PRO A 9 -22.46 3.73 -27.00
N SER A 10 -22.13 5.01 -27.25
CA SER A 10 -21.82 5.48 -28.59
C SER A 10 -20.54 4.86 -29.16
N THR A 11 -20.38 4.93 -30.48
CA THR A 11 -19.14 4.53 -31.17
C THR A 11 -17.93 5.32 -30.65
N GLU A 12 -18.11 6.59 -30.30
CA GLU A 12 -17.04 7.46 -29.78
C GLU A 12 -16.57 6.99 -28.40
N ALA A 13 -17.50 6.62 -27.52
CA ALA A 13 -17.20 6.06 -26.20
C ALA A 13 -16.40 4.75 -26.31
N ARG A 14 -16.84 3.83 -27.19
CA ARG A 14 -16.14 2.56 -27.44
C ARG A 14 -14.73 2.78 -28.00
N LEU A 15 -14.58 3.68 -28.98
CA LEU A 15 -13.27 4.03 -29.55
C LEU A 15 -12.34 4.66 -28.51
N LEU A 16 -12.86 5.51 -27.62
CA LEU A 16 -12.05 6.10 -26.55
C LEU A 16 -11.57 5.02 -25.57
N LEU A 17 -12.46 4.11 -25.16
CA LEU A 17 -12.12 3.00 -24.27
C LEU A 17 -11.02 2.11 -24.88
N GLU A 18 -11.17 1.71 -26.15
CA GLU A 18 -10.15 0.96 -26.88
C GLU A 18 -8.79 1.69 -26.94
N GLN A 19 -8.81 3.00 -27.16
CA GLN A 19 -7.60 3.82 -27.16
C GLN A 19 -6.93 3.88 -25.79
N MET A 20 -7.71 3.85 -24.70
CA MET A 20 -7.20 3.89 -23.33
C MET A 20 -6.59 2.55 -22.89
N HIS A 21 -7.01 1.44 -23.49
CA HIS A 21 -6.36 0.13 -23.31
C HIS A 21 -5.05 0.00 -24.10
N GLY A 22 -4.92 0.74 -25.22
CA GLY A 22 -3.68 0.81 -25.99
C GLY A 22 -2.56 1.51 -25.22
N PHE A 23 -1.33 0.99 -25.32
CA PHE A 23 -0.12 1.59 -24.72
C PHE A 23 0.24 2.90 -25.44
N PHE A 24 -0.52 3.98 -25.20
CA PHE A 24 -0.31 5.26 -25.86
C PHE A 24 0.34 6.28 -24.91
N PRO A 25 1.43 6.96 -25.34
CA PRO A 25 2.10 8.01 -24.56
C PRO A 25 1.30 9.32 -24.45
N ARG A 26 -0.03 9.27 -24.59
CA ARG A 26 -0.92 10.46 -24.66
C ARG A 26 -2.14 10.37 -23.72
N LEU A 27 -2.06 9.63 -22.62
CA LEU A 27 -3.14 9.56 -21.63
C LEU A 27 -3.57 10.94 -21.10
N GLY A 28 -2.67 11.93 -21.06
CA GLY A 28 -3.02 13.32 -20.74
C GLY A 28 -3.98 14.00 -21.73
N ALA A 29 -4.09 13.50 -22.97
CA ALA A 29 -5.13 13.92 -23.91
C ALA A 29 -6.41 13.07 -23.78
N ALA A 30 -6.33 11.85 -23.26
CA ALA A 30 -7.47 10.95 -23.09
C ALA A 30 -8.49 11.54 -22.09
N GLY A 31 -8.02 12.12 -20.98
CA GLY A 31 -8.91 12.80 -20.03
C GLY A 31 -9.65 13.99 -20.63
N ARG A 32 -9.00 14.78 -21.49
CA ARG A 32 -9.67 15.86 -22.21
C ARG A 32 -10.69 15.35 -23.23
N ARG A 33 -10.40 14.24 -23.90
CA ARG A 33 -11.35 13.58 -24.82
C ARG A 33 -12.54 12.99 -24.09
N LEU A 34 -12.33 12.46 -22.88
CA LEU A 34 -13.39 11.97 -22.01
C LEU A 34 -14.41 13.07 -21.68
N ASN A 35 -13.94 14.31 -21.50
CA ASN A 35 -14.79 15.48 -21.27
C ASN A 35 -15.53 15.99 -22.51
N LEU A 36 -15.27 15.45 -23.70
CA LEU A 36 -16.04 15.73 -24.91
C LEU A 36 -17.29 14.85 -25.02
N LEU A 37 -17.33 13.72 -24.31
CA LEU A 37 -18.45 12.79 -24.31
C LEU A 37 -19.62 13.34 -23.50
N ASP A 38 -20.83 12.88 -23.83
CA ASP A 38 -21.98 13.12 -22.97
C ASP A 38 -21.85 12.38 -21.63
N ALA A 39 -22.67 12.76 -20.64
CA ALA A 39 -22.54 12.22 -19.28
C ALA A 39 -22.71 10.69 -19.21
N ALA A 40 -23.55 10.11 -20.09
CA ALA A 40 -23.81 8.68 -20.11
C ALA A 40 -22.61 7.92 -20.71
N ASP A 41 -22.08 8.40 -21.84
CA ASP A 41 -20.90 7.82 -22.49
C ASP A 41 -19.64 7.96 -21.63
N ARG A 42 -19.50 9.08 -20.91
CA ARG A 42 -18.41 9.28 -19.94
C ARG A 42 -18.50 8.28 -18.79
N ALA A 43 -19.68 8.10 -18.21
CA ALA A 43 -19.91 7.12 -17.15
C ALA A 43 -19.60 5.70 -17.63
N PHE A 44 -20.04 5.35 -18.85
CA PHE A 44 -19.72 4.06 -19.48
C PHE A 44 -18.20 3.81 -19.55
N VAL A 45 -17.41 4.74 -20.08
CA VAL A 45 -15.95 4.57 -20.20
C VAL A 45 -15.29 4.38 -18.82
N ILE A 46 -15.67 5.20 -17.84
CA ILE A 46 -15.13 5.11 -16.48
C ILE A 46 -15.52 3.78 -15.82
N ASP A 47 -16.78 3.37 -15.92
CA ASP A 47 -17.28 2.13 -15.32
C ASP A 47 -16.64 0.89 -15.96
N SER A 48 -16.45 0.89 -17.28
CA SER A 48 -15.71 -0.16 -17.98
C SER A 48 -14.28 -0.26 -17.48
N LEU A 49 -13.54 0.85 -17.42
CA LEU A 49 -12.17 0.87 -16.90
C LEU A 49 -12.10 0.39 -15.44
N ILE A 50 -13.03 0.84 -14.58
CA ILE A 50 -13.11 0.39 -13.18
C ILE A 50 -13.26 -1.13 -13.14
N SER A 51 -14.17 -1.70 -13.93
CA SER A 51 -14.42 -3.15 -13.91
C SER A 51 -13.19 -3.96 -14.31
N GLU A 52 -12.38 -3.44 -15.24
CA GLU A 52 -11.17 -4.10 -15.74
C GLU A 52 -9.96 -3.94 -14.82
N THR A 53 -9.96 -2.98 -13.89
CA THR A 53 -8.81 -2.78 -12.99
C THR A 53 -8.50 -3.99 -12.11
N ARG A 54 -9.46 -4.92 -11.95
CA ARG A 54 -9.30 -6.16 -11.20
C ARG A 54 -8.08 -6.97 -11.64
N ASP A 55 -7.79 -7.00 -12.94
CA ASP A 55 -6.73 -7.81 -13.54
C ASP A 55 -5.99 -7.12 -14.71
N ASN A 56 -6.38 -5.90 -15.08
CA ASN A 56 -5.76 -5.15 -16.17
C ASN A 56 -4.95 -3.93 -15.67
N VAL A 57 -3.63 -4.02 -15.70
CA VAL A 57 -2.71 -2.91 -15.35
C VAL A 57 -2.91 -1.69 -16.26
N ALA A 58 -3.24 -1.87 -17.53
CA ALA A 58 -3.47 -0.75 -18.43
C ALA A 58 -4.71 0.06 -18.00
N ALA A 59 -5.75 -0.61 -17.51
CA ALA A 59 -6.94 0.06 -16.98
C ALA A 59 -6.62 0.88 -15.71
N VAL A 60 -5.77 0.35 -14.81
CA VAL A 60 -5.28 1.09 -13.63
C VAL A 60 -4.58 2.38 -14.04
N ARG A 61 -3.64 2.29 -14.99
CA ARG A 61 -2.90 3.45 -15.52
C ARG A 61 -3.82 4.46 -16.21
N ALA A 62 -4.77 3.97 -16.99
CA ALA A 62 -5.74 4.79 -17.69
C ALA A 62 -6.59 5.59 -16.68
N LEU A 63 -7.10 4.95 -15.63
CA LEU A 63 -7.85 5.61 -14.56
C LEU A 63 -7.00 6.62 -13.78
N ALA A 64 -5.78 6.25 -13.37
CA ALA A 64 -4.87 7.17 -12.69
C ALA A 64 -4.61 8.43 -13.53
N ALA A 65 -4.47 8.28 -14.86
CA ALA A 65 -4.23 9.39 -15.76
C ALA A 65 -5.45 10.31 -16.00
N ILE A 66 -6.69 9.79 -15.94
CA ILE A 66 -7.90 10.61 -16.10
C ILE A 66 -8.42 11.20 -14.79
N THR A 67 -8.01 10.66 -13.64
CA THR A 67 -8.37 11.15 -12.31
C THR A 67 -7.45 12.28 -11.84
N ARG A 68 -6.80 12.99 -12.75
CA ARG A 68 -5.97 14.16 -12.40
C ARG A 68 -6.85 15.33 -11.96
N PRO A 69 -6.35 16.22 -11.07
CA PRO A 69 -7.14 17.32 -10.51
C PRO A 69 -7.73 18.29 -11.55
N ASP A 70 -7.14 18.38 -12.74
CA ASP A 70 -7.56 19.25 -13.83
C ASP A 70 -8.67 18.66 -14.73
N LEU A 71 -9.03 17.39 -14.53
CA LEU A 71 -9.91 16.64 -15.43
C LEU A 71 -11.27 16.27 -14.83
N LEU A 72 -11.31 15.98 -13.53
CA LEU A 72 -12.52 15.62 -12.80
C LEU A 72 -12.68 16.52 -11.58
N SER A 73 -13.92 16.76 -11.15
CA SER A 73 -14.18 17.43 -9.88
C SER A 73 -13.61 16.60 -8.70
N PRO A 74 -13.29 17.24 -7.55
CA PRO A 74 -12.75 16.51 -6.39
C PRO A 74 -13.60 15.31 -5.95
N ASP A 75 -14.94 15.47 -5.97
CA ASP A 75 -15.87 14.41 -5.55
C ASP A 75 -15.92 13.26 -6.57
N GLU A 76 -16.01 13.56 -7.87
CA GLU A 76 -15.98 12.55 -8.92
C GLU A 76 -14.66 11.78 -8.90
N ARG A 77 -13.54 12.50 -8.76
CA ARG A 77 -12.20 11.93 -8.65
C ARG A 77 -12.11 10.95 -7.48
N ARG A 78 -12.55 11.36 -6.29
CA ARG A 78 -12.54 10.52 -5.09
C ARG A 78 -13.39 9.25 -5.32
N LEU A 79 -14.61 9.40 -5.84
CA LEU A 79 -15.49 8.27 -6.08
C LEU A 79 -14.90 7.25 -7.07
N VAL A 80 -14.29 7.73 -8.17
CA VAL A 80 -13.65 6.86 -9.17
C VAL A 80 -12.48 6.11 -8.56
N LEU A 81 -11.62 6.80 -7.80
CA LEU A 81 -10.46 6.20 -7.15
C LEU A 81 -10.87 5.18 -6.07
N GLU A 82 -11.88 5.47 -5.26
CA GLU A 82 -12.41 4.53 -4.25
C GLU A 82 -13.03 3.28 -4.91
N ARG A 83 -13.69 3.43 -6.06
CA ARG A 83 -14.22 2.29 -6.81
C ARG A 83 -13.11 1.47 -7.45
N MET A 84 -12.12 2.12 -8.05
CA MET A 84 -10.92 1.45 -8.58
C MET A 84 -10.21 0.66 -7.49
N LEU A 85 -9.93 1.28 -6.34
CA LEU A 85 -9.19 0.63 -5.26
C LEU A 85 -9.99 -0.54 -4.67
N ARG A 86 -11.32 -0.41 -4.52
CA ARG A 86 -12.19 -1.55 -4.16
C ARG A 86 -12.11 -2.70 -5.17
N THR A 87 -12.22 -2.41 -6.47
CA THR A 87 -12.14 -3.47 -7.49
C THR A 87 -10.80 -4.19 -7.49
N ILE A 88 -9.71 -3.45 -7.31
CA ILE A 88 -8.35 -4.02 -7.21
C ILE A 88 -8.19 -4.86 -5.94
N THR A 89 -8.71 -4.39 -4.81
CA THR A 89 -8.67 -5.12 -3.53
C THR A 89 -9.44 -6.45 -3.62
N LEU A 90 -10.61 -6.45 -4.26
CA LEU A 90 -11.41 -7.66 -4.46
C LEU A 90 -10.84 -8.62 -5.54
N GLY A 91 -9.81 -8.19 -6.28
CA GLY A 91 -9.16 -8.97 -7.33
C GLY A 91 -7.85 -9.59 -6.87
N ASP A 92 -7.48 -10.73 -7.47
CA ASP A 92 -6.23 -11.44 -7.11
C ASP A 92 -4.98 -10.89 -7.83
N SER A 93 -5.12 -9.86 -8.68
CA SER A 93 -4.01 -9.34 -9.48
C SER A 93 -3.05 -8.50 -8.67
N LEU A 94 -1.95 -9.13 -8.24
CA LEU A 94 -0.78 -8.48 -7.68
C LEU A 94 -0.23 -7.35 -8.56
N ALA A 95 -0.28 -7.52 -9.89
CA ALA A 95 0.20 -6.52 -10.83
C ALA A 95 -0.66 -5.24 -10.79
N SER A 96 -1.98 -5.39 -10.70
CA SER A 96 -2.91 -4.26 -10.55
C SER A 96 -2.71 -3.55 -9.21
N LYS A 97 -2.50 -4.29 -8.13
CA LYS A 97 -2.21 -3.74 -6.80
C LYS A 97 -0.91 -2.92 -6.78
N ALA A 98 0.17 -3.47 -7.33
CA ALA A 98 1.44 -2.76 -7.45
C ALA A 98 1.30 -1.51 -8.34
N ALA A 99 0.59 -1.62 -9.46
CA ALA A 99 0.32 -0.48 -10.33
C ALA A 99 -0.47 0.62 -9.64
N ALA A 100 -1.47 0.30 -8.80
CA ALA A 100 -2.20 1.32 -8.05
C ALA A 100 -1.29 2.10 -7.10
N LEU A 101 -0.37 1.42 -6.41
CA LEU A 101 0.61 2.06 -5.54
C LEU A 101 1.64 2.90 -6.33
N ASP A 102 2.06 2.43 -7.51
CA ASP A 102 3.03 3.17 -8.35
C ASP A 102 2.41 4.43 -8.97
N GLU A 103 1.15 4.34 -9.43
CA GLU A 103 0.51 5.41 -10.21
C GLU A 103 -0.21 6.45 -9.32
N LEU A 104 -0.63 6.10 -8.10
CA LEU A 104 -1.32 7.02 -7.20
C LEU A 104 -0.37 7.70 -6.23
N GLU A 105 -0.46 9.03 -6.14
CA GLU A 105 0.30 9.81 -5.16
C GLU A 105 -0.14 9.50 -3.72
N GLU A 106 0.79 9.63 -2.76
CA GLU A 106 0.53 9.31 -1.35
C GLU A 106 -0.63 10.13 -0.78
N ASP A 107 -0.64 11.45 -1.03
CA ASP A 107 -1.72 12.36 -0.63
C ASP A 107 -3.08 11.99 -1.27
N THR A 108 -3.04 11.42 -2.48
CA THR A 108 -4.25 10.98 -3.17
C THR A 108 -4.84 9.76 -2.50
N LEU A 109 -4.00 8.80 -2.11
CA LEU A 109 -4.44 7.63 -1.34
C LEU A 109 -4.98 8.07 0.03
N GLN A 110 -4.27 8.93 0.77
CA GLN A 110 -4.71 9.43 2.08
C GLN A 110 -6.11 10.07 2.05
N GLY A 111 -6.46 10.75 0.96
CA GLY A 111 -7.76 11.39 0.79
C GLY A 111 -8.94 10.45 0.48
N LEU A 112 -8.69 9.15 0.33
CA LEU A 112 -9.74 8.15 0.09
C LEU A 112 -10.37 7.67 1.41
N ASP A 113 -11.59 7.13 1.30
CA ASP A 113 -12.29 6.45 2.38
C ASP A 113 -11.38 5.50 3.18
N GLU A 114 -11.42 5.63 4.51
CA GLU A 114 -10.57 4.87 5.41
C GLU A 114 -10.86 3.36 5.33
N GLY A 115 -12.12 2.95 5.21
CA GLY A 115 -12.49 1.53 5.10
C GLY A 115 -11.91 0.88 3.83
N VAL A 116 -11.93 1.60 2.70
CA VAL A 116 -11.29 1.13 1.47
C VAL A 116 -9.77 1.03 1.63
N ARG A 117 -9.14 2.02 2.27
CA ARG A 117 -7.70 1.99 2.53
C ARG A 117 -7.32 0.83 3.45
N VAL A 118 -8.05 0.61 4.54
CA VAL A 118 -7.78 -0.47 5.49
C VAL A 118 -7.78 -1.81 4.76
N ALA A 119 -8.84 -2.12 4.01
CA ALA A 119 -8.94 -3.38 3.27
C ALA A 119 -7.79 -3.58 2.27
N PHE A 120 -7.44 -2.53 1.52
CA PHE A 120 -6.36 -2.58 0.54
C PHE A 120 -4.98 -2.78 1.18
N PHE A 121 -4.66 -1.99 2.21
CA PHE A 121 -3.35 -2.07 2.85
C PHE A 121 -3.19 -3.29 3.74
N GLU A 122 -4.25 -3.76 4.40
CA GLU A 122 -4.23 -4.98 5.19
C GLU A 122 -3.85 -6.19 4.33
N GLU A 123 -4.45 -6.32 3.14
CA GLU A 123 -4.11 -7.39 2.20
C GLU A 123 -2.63 -7.33 1.76
N LEU A 124 -2.13 -6.13 1.45
CA LEU A 124 -0.72 -5.94 1.07
C LEU A 124 0.25 -6.28 2.22
N ILE A 125 -0.12 -5.95 3.46
CA ILE A 125 0.65 -6.29 4.65
C ILE A 125 0.64 -7.81 4.85
N GLU A 126 -0.50 -8.48 4.67
CA GLU A 126 -0.56 -9.95 4.71
C GLU A 126 0.33 -10.60 3.65
N MET A 127 0.41 -10.04 2.44
CA MET A 127 1.33 -10.52 1.40
C MET A 127 2.79 -10.45 1.86
N LEU A 128 3.20 -9.39 2.57
CA LEU A 128 4.53 -9.32 3.18
C LEU A 128 4.74 -10.44 4.21
N VAL A 129 3.76 -10.67 5.07
CA VAL A 129 3.84 -11.70 6.14
C VAL A 129 3.96 -13.12 5.55
N ARG A 130 3.28 -13.39 4.43
CA ARG A 130 3.32 -14.71 3.75
C ARG A 130 4.67 -14.99 3.06
N ASP A 131 5.52 -13.97 2.89
CA ASP A 131 6.86 -14.03 2.26
C ASP A 131 6.91 -14.83 0.94
N GLN A 132 5.88 -14.69 0.09
CA GLN A 132 5.92 -15.29 -1.24
C GLN A 132 6.78 -14.43 -2.17
N TYR A 133 7.94 -14.95 -2.58
CA TYR A 133 8.97 -14.15 -3.24
C TYR A 133 8.51 -13.35 -4.47
N GLU A 134 7.62 -13.89 -5.30
CA GLU A 134 7.09 -13.14 -6.45
C GLU A 134 6.22 -11.96 -6.00
N GLU A 135 5.33 -12.20 -5.04
CA GLU A 135 4.42 -11.20 -4.48
C GLU A 135 5.20 -10.05 -3.87
N VAL A 136 6.09 -10.40 -2.95
CA VAL A 136 6.76 -9.41 -2.12
C VAL A 136 7.77 -8.58 -2.90
N ASN A 137 8.43 -9.16 -3.91
CA ASN A 137 9.33 -8.42 -4.79
C ASN A 137 8.60 -7.35 -5.62
N ARG A 138 7.32 -7.53 -5.92
CA ARG A 138 6.53 -6.55 -6.69
C ARG A 138 5.92 -5.46 -5.80
N VAL A 139 5.44 -5.80 -4.60
CA VAL A 139 4.66 -4.84 -3.78
C VAL A 139 5.46 -4.10 -2.71
N THR A 140 6.57 -4.64 -2.21
CA THR A 140 7.26 -4.02 -1.06
C THR A 140 7.75 -2.61 -1.36
N ARG A 141 8.43 -2.44 -2.50
CA ARG A 141 8.99 -1.13 -2.88
C ARG A 141 7.89 -0.06 -3.00
N PRO A 142 6.82 -0.27 -3.79
CA PRO A 142 5.79 0.74 -3.91
C PRO A 142 5.00 0.95 -2.61
N LEU A 143 4.80 -0.10 -1.80
CA LEU A 143 4.19 0.05 -0.47
C LEU A 143 5.02 0.93 0.46
N VAL A 144 6.33 0.70 0.52
CA VAL A 144 7.28 1.52 1.30
C VAL A 144 7.28 2.97 0.83
N ALA A 145 7.07 3.23 -0.47
CA ALA A 145 6.98 4.60 -0.98
C ALA A 145 5.70 5.34 -0.54
N LYS A 146 4.74 4.65 0.08
CA LYS A 146 3.42 5.19 0.48
C LYS A 146 3.13 4.99 1.97
N HIS A 147 4.17 5.03 2.82
CA HIS A 147 4.06 4.83 4.26
C HIS A 147 2.90 5.61 4.91
N ARG A 148 2.73 6.89 4.58
CA ARG A 148 1.74 7.76 5.21
C ARG A 148 0.32 7.53 4.69
N ALA A 149 0.15 6.81 3.59
CA ALA A 149 -1.18 6.44 3.11
C ALA A 149 -1.81 5.30 3.92
N ILE A 150 -0.98 4.52 4.62
CA ILE A 150 -1.42 3.40 5.48
C ILE A 150 -2.26 3.96 6.64
N PRO A 151 -3.45 3.40 6.93
CA PRO A 151 -4.22 3.77 8.10
C PRO A 151 -3.51 3.44 9.43
N ASP A 152 -3.65 4.31 10.43
CA ASP A 152 -3.00 4.19 11.74
C ASP A 152 -3.28 2.85 12.44
N SER A 153 -4.48 2.30 12.22
CA SER A 153 -4.89 0.98 12.74
C SER A 153 -4.00 -0.16 12.27
N LEU A 154 -3.29 0.01 11.15
CA LEU A 154 -2.42 -0.99 10.54
C LEU A 154 -0.93 -0.75 10.81
N TYR A 155 -0.53 0.38 11.41
CA TYR A 155 0.89 0.73 11.59
C TYR A 155 1.67 -0.35 12.34
N LYS A 156 1.07 -0.92 13.39
CA LYS A 156 1.70 -1.99 14.17
C LYS A 156 2.02 -3.20 13.29
N SER A 157 1.01 -3.74 12.61
CA SER A 157 1.13 -4.90 11.73
C SER A 157 2.10 -4.64 10.58
N TYR A 158 2.06 -3.42 10.03
CA TYR A 158 2.95 -3.01 8.96
C TYR A 158 4.43 -3.02 9.37
N VAL A 159 4.78 -2.42 10.52
CA VAL A 159 6.17 -2.39 10.98
C VAL A 159 6.68 -3.80 11.28
N VAL A 160 5.87 -4.65 11.91
CA VAL A 160 6.24 -6.06 12.15
C VAL A 160 6.46 -6.79 10.82
N ALA A 161 5.56 -6.63 9.85
CA ALA A 161 5.71 -7.23 8.54
C ALA A 161 6.96 -6.74 7.79
N LEU A 162 7.35 -5.48 7.94
CA LEU A 162 8.62 -4.97 7.39
C LEU A 162 9.85 -5.56 8.09
N LEU A 163 9.83 -5.71 9.42
CA LEU A 163 10.91 -6.33 10.19
C LEU A 163 11.08 -7.80 9.84
N ASP A 164 9.98 -8.50 9.60
CA ASP A 164 9.98 -9.85 9.07
C ASP A 164 10.53 -9.84 7.64
N GLN A 165 9.99 -9.03 6.73
CA GLN A 165 10.42 -9.03 5.34
C GLN A 165 11.88 -8.64 5.13
N ALA A 166 12.41 -7.75 5.95
CA ALA A 166 13.81 -7.35 5.93
C ALA A 166 14.78 -8.52 6.21
N ARG A 167 14.31 -9.62 6.81
CA ARG A 167 15.07 -10.86 7.05
C ARG A 167 14.98 -11.87 5.92
N SER A 168 13.98 -11.75 5.04
CA SER A 168 13.76 -12.69 3.95
C SER A 168 14.94 -12.72 2.96
N ASN A 169 14.98 -13.76 2.12
CA ASN A 169 15.89 -13.84 0.97
C ASN A 169 15.30 -13.23 -0.30
N SER A 170 14.22 -12.46 -0.20
CA SER A 170 13.60 -11.82 -1.37
C SER A 170 14.55 -10.78 -1.97
N TRP A 171 14.87 -10.94 -3.25
CA TRP A 171 15.90 -10.16 -3.95
C TRP A 171 15.62 -8.66 -3.99
N HIS A 172 14.35 -8.27 -4.15
CA HIS A 172 13.90 -6.87 -4.18
C HIS A 172 13.11 -6.49 -2.93
N GLY A 173 12.35 -7.41 -2.35
CA GLY A 173 11.53 -7.18 -1.16
C GLY A 173 12.37 -6.83 0.07
N ALA A 174 13.35 -7.67 0.43
CA ALA A 174 14.12 -7.50 1.66
C ALA A 174 14.92 -6.19 1.66
N PRO A 175 15.63 -5.81 0.57
CA PRO A 175 16.29 -4.51 0.51
C PRO A 175 15.32 -3.32 0.55
N ALA A 176 14.12 -3.45 -0.03
CA ALA A 176 13.10 -2.40 0.05
C ALA A 176 12.54 -2.26 1.47
N ALA A 177 12.27 -3.37 2.16
CA ALA A 177 11.81 -3.36 3.54
C ALA A 177 12.84 -2.75 4.50
N ARG A 178 14.14 -3.08 4.34
CA ARG A 178 15.23 -2.48 5.12
C ARG A 178 15.27 -0.95 4.94
N ARG A 179 15.24 -0.48 3.69
CA ARG A 179 15.18 0.96 3.41
C ARG A 179 13.92 1.60 4.00
N GLY A 180 12.78 0.94 3.89
CA GLY A 180 11.53 1.42 4.47
C GLY A 180 11.63 1.62 5.98
N LEU A 181 12.17 0.63 6.71
CA LEU A 181 12.42 0.75 8.15
C LEU A 181 13.34 1.93 8.47
N GLU A 182 14.36 2.20 7.65
CA GLU A 182 15.24 3.36 7.79
C GLU A 182 14.57 4.70 7.46
N THR A 183 13.40 4.73 6.84
CA THR A 183 12.72 5.97 6.42
C THR A 183 11.31 6.12 6.97
N LEU A 184 10.90 5.27 7.92
CA LEU A 184 9.58 5.35 8.54
C LEU A 184 9.35 6.72 9.21
N PRO A 185 8.17 7.33 8.99
CA PRO A 185 7.70 8.43 9.83
C PRO A 185 7.64 8.04 11.31
N ASP A 186 7.94 8.99 12.21
CA ASP A 186 8.00 8.74 13.65
C ASP A 186 6.69 8.18 14.23
N GLU A 187 5.55 8.61 13.72
CA GLU A 187 4.24 8.11 14.15
C GLU A 187 4.07 6.61 13.88
N ILE A 188 4.51 6.14 12.71
CA ILE A 188 4.47 4.74 12.30
C ILE A 188 5.51 3.93 13.07
N ALA A 189 6.74 4.45 13.18
CA ALA A 189 7.81 3.80 13.94
C ALA A 189 7.42 3.62 15.42
N ARG A 190 6.77 4.62 16.03
CA ARG A 190 6.27 4.57 17.41
C ARG A 190 5.22 3.47 17.60
N ALA A 191 4.28 3.31 16.67
CA ALA A 191 3.32 2.21 16.73
C ALA A 191 4.02 0.84 16.65
N GLY A 192 5.10 0.75 15.86
CA GLY A 192 5.97 -0.42 15.80
C GLY A 192 6.61 -0.78 17.15
N PHE A 193 7.09 0.21 17.92
CA PHE A 193 7.64 -0.05 19.26
C PHE A 193 6.65 -0.75 20.18
N GLN A 194 5.37 -0.38 20.13
CA GLN A 194 4.35 -1.03 20.95
C GLN A 194 4.20 -2.54 20.65
N ALA A 195 4.78 -3.05 19.56
CA ALA A 195 4.86 -4.48 19.24
C ALA A 195 6.13 -5.17 19.76
N ILE A 196 7.18 -4.43 20.11
CA ILE A 196 8.51 -4.98 20.46
C ILE A 196 8.59 -5.18 21.98
N ASP A 197 8.04 -6.28 22.46
CA ASP A 197 8.19 -6.71 23.86
C ASP A 197 9.39 -7.64 24.06
N ALA A 198 9.59 -8.10 25.29
CA ALA A 198 10.70 -9.01 25.62
C ALA A 198 10.64 -10.30 24.80
N ASN A 199 9.44 -10.87 24.61
CA ASN A 199 9.25 -12.10 23.86
C ASN A 199 9.61 -11.92 22.37
N PHE A 200 9.17 -10.81 21.76
CA PHE A 200 9.58 -10.44 20.41
C PHE A 200 11.10 -10.36 20.30
N LEU A 201 11.78 -9.72 21.26
CA LEU A 201 13.24 -9.60 21.25
C LEU A 201 13.97 -10.93 21.48
N VAL A 202 13.41 -11.85 22.26
CA VAL A 202 13.96 -13.21 22.39
C VAL A 202 13.89 -13.94 21.06
N ILE A 203 12.72 -13.94 20.42
CA ILE A 203 12.48 -14.70 19.19
C ILE A 203 13.19 -14.04 18.01
N HIS A 204 13.18 -12.71 17.92
CA HIS A 204 13.56 -11.96 16.72
C HIS A 204 14.78 -11.05 16.89
N GLY A 205 15.24 -10.80 18.12
CA GLY A 205 16.28 -9.81 18.39
C GLY A 205 17.64 -10.13 17.74
N HIS A 206 17.94 -11.41 17.56
CA HIS A 206 19.17 -11.81 16.87
C HIS A 206 19.16 -11.53 15.36
N HIS A 207 18.03 -11.09 14.79
CA HIS A 207 17.91 -10.76 13.38
C HIS A 207 18.51 -9.38 13.06
N GLY A 208 19.30 -9.34 11.99
CA GLY A 208 20.05 -8.15 11.55
C GLY A 208 19.24 -6.84 11.45
N PRO A 209 17.96 -6.83 11.03
CA PRO A 209 17.18 -5.59 10.93
C PRO A 209 16.61 -5.03 12.24
N VAL A 210 16.41 -5.87 13.28
CA VAL A 210 15.73 -5.47 14.52
C VAL A 210 16.57 -4.48 15.33
N ARG A 211 17.86 -4.77 15.48
CA ARG A 211 18.78 -3.92 16.24
C ARG A 211 18.94 -2.52 15.62
N PRO A 212 19.23 -2.35 14.32
CA PRO A 212 19.29 -1.02 13.68
C PRO A 212 17.98 -0.23 13.79
N PHE A 213 16.83 -0.91 13.69
CA PHE A 213 15.52 -0.27 13.87
C PHE A 213 15.39 0.33 15.28
N ILE A 214 15.72 -0.47 16.32
CA ILE A 214 15.68 0.00 17.71
C ILE A 214 16.68 1.14 17.92
N GLU A 215 17.93 1.01 17.44
CA GLU A 215 18.96 2.05 17.57
C GLU A 215 18.51 3.39 16.97
N ARG A 216 17.88 3.36 15.79
CA ARG A 216 17.41 4.57 15.10
C ARG A 216 16.30 5.29 15.86
N TYR A 217 15.31 4.53 16.33
CA TYR A 217 14.07 5.11 16.85
C TYR A 217 13.91 4.99 18.36
N LEU A 218 14.96 4.62 19.11
CA LEU A 218 14.93 4.50 20.58
C LEU A 218 14.36 5.75 21.28
N HIS A 219 14.55 6.93 20.68
CA HIS A 219 14.03 8.20 21.19
C HIS A 219 12.49 8.27 21.22
N LEU A 220 11.79 7.38 20.50
CA LEU A 220 10.33 7.27 20.46
C LEU A 220 9.78 6.24 21.46
N ALA A 221 10.63 5.47 22.13
CA ALA A 221 10.22 4.45 23.10
C ALA A 221 9.52 5.07 24.32
N SER A 222 8.50 4.41 24.83
CA SER A 222 7.84 4.83 26.07
C SER A 222 8.79 4.69 27.28
N PRO A 223 8.58 5.45 28.37
CA PRO A 223 9.39 5.33 29.58
C PRO A 223 9.44 3.89 30.14
N GLU A 224 8.36 3.14 29.99
CA GLU A 224 8.25 1.75 30.45
C GLU A 224 9.03 0.77 29.57
N GLN A 225 9.05 1.00 28.25
CA GLN A 225 9.70 0.12 27.29
C GLN A 225 11.19 0.41 27.11
N ARG A 226 11.59 1.68 27.27
CA ARG A 226 12.96 2.14 27.02
C ARG A 226 14.04 1.35 27.79
N PRO A 227 13.87 0.98 29.07
CA PRO A 227 14.87 0.17 29.78
C PRO A 227 15.13 -1.19 29.13
N LEU A 228 14.06 -1.89 28.69
CA LEU A 228 14.16 -3.17 27.99
C LEU A 228 14.98 -3.02 26.69
N LEU A 229 14.69 -2.00 25.90
CA LEU A 229 15.35 -1.75 24.61
C LEU A 229 16.80 -1.32 24.81
N GLU A 230 17.09 -0.46 25.78
CA GLU A 230 18.46 -0.05 26.11
C GLU A 230 19.30 -1.24 26.59
N ASP A 231 18.72 -2.12 27.40
CA ASP A 231 19.38 -3.37 27.81
C ASP A 231 19.63 -4.28 26.62
N PHE A 232 18.67 -4.43 25.71
CA PHE A 232 18.83 -5.24 24.49
C PHE A 232 19.99 -4.73 23.62
N LEU A 233 20.15 -3.41 23.51
CA LEU A 233 21.24 -2.81 22.72
C LEU A 233 22.61 -2.91 23.40
N ARG A 234 22.66 -2.84 24.74
CA ARG A 234 23.92 -2.72 25.50
C ARG A 234 24.43 -4.04 26.08
N LEU A 235 23.54 -4.92 26.49
CA LEU A 235 23.92 -6.17 27.14
C LEU A 235 24.25 -7.26 26.10
N PRO A 236 25.17 -8.18 26.42
CA PRO A 236 25.26 -9.45 25.69
C PRO A 236 23.91 -10.17 25.73
N PHE A 237 23.48 -10.79 24.63
CA PHE A 237 22.16 -11.40 24.51
C PHE A 237 21.82 -12.37 25.65
N ARG A 238 22.78 -13.20 26.08
CA ARG A 238 22.62 -14.07 27.25
C ARG A 238 22.21 -13.32 28.52
N ARG A 239 22.84 -12.18 28.82
CA ARG A 239 22.51 -11.36 30.01
C ARG A 239 21.18 -10.63 29.85
N PHE A 240 20.79 -10.30 28.61
CA PHE A 240 19.47 -9.78 28.32
C PHE A 240 18.40 -10.82 28.66
N LEU A 241 18.58 -12.08 28.22
CA LEU A 241 17.67 -13.19 28.54
C LEU A 241 17.57 -13.44 30.04
N GLU A 242 18.70 -13.54 30.75
CA GLU A 242 18.72 -13.73 32.21
C GLU A 242 17.94 -12.65 32.98
N LYS A 243 17.85 -11.42 32.45
CA LYS A 243 17.15 -10.29 33.08
C LYS A 243 15.67 -10.20 32.70
N HIS A 244 15.33 -10.43 31.43
CA HIS A 244 14.02 -10.09 30.86
C HIS A 244 13.21 -11.30 30.39
N ALA A 245 13.83 -12.48 30.31
CA ALA A 245 13.19 -13.74 29.92
C ALA A 245 13.86 -14.94 30.63
N PRO A 246 13.91 -14.96 31.98
CA PRO A 246 14.64 -15.99 32.73
C PRO A 246 14.04 -17.40 32.61
N ASP A 247 12.76 -17.49 32.20
CA ASP A 247 12.02 -18.74 32.07
C ASP A 247 12.07 -19.35 30.64
N ILE A 248 12.82 -18.73 29.73
CA ILE A 248 13.01 -19.23 28.36
C ILE A 248 14.38 -19.92 28.28
N ASP A 249 14.37 -21.25 28.43
CA ASP A 249 15.50 -22.17 28.17
C ASP A 249 15.67 -22.47 26.67
#